data_AF-A0A1J5P5C7-F1
#
_entry.id   AF-A0A1J5P5C7-F1
#
_cell.length_a   1.000
_cell.length_b   1.000
_cell.length_c   1.000
_cell.angle_alpha   90.00
_cell.angle_beta   90.00
_cell.angle_gamma   90.00
#
_symmetry.space_group_name_H-M   'P 1'
#
loop_
_entity.id
_entity.type
_entity.pdbx_description
1 polymer ?
#
loop_
_entity_poly.entity_id
_entity_poly.type
_entity_poly.pdbx_seq_one_letter_code
_entity_poly.pdbx_strand_id
1 'polypeptide(L)'
;MGWIDGPGDPDRDGFVEYRRASEQGLVNQGWKDSYDAIFHADGRLAEGHIALAEVQGYVFAGKRLAARCAMRMGLSERARQLEAEAQRLAGRFEEAFWCDELGTYALALDGFKQQCRVRTSNAGQLLFTGIVRADRARLVAADLMQPRFFTGWGIRTVARGEARYNPMSYHDGSIWPHDNALIALGLARYGIKQSVEQVFRGLFEAATYMDLRRLPELFCGFRREKGRGPTLYPVACAPQAWASATPFTLLEAALGLEFDARNGEIRLRNPRLPAFLNAVILRELRLGSSSVDLCVRRHDDDVSLEVMGTRGRIQVSIVLAH
;
A
#
# COMPACT_ATOMS: atom_id res chain seq x y z
N MET A 1 -4.42 -13.10 17.95
CA MET A 1 -4.66 -13.70 16.61
C MET A 1 -5.80 -14.70 16.59
N GLY A 2 -6.42 -15.08 17.72
CA GLY A 2 -7.46 -16.14 17.74
C GLY A 2 -8.70 -15.89 16.88
N TRP A 3 -9.03 -14.65 16.53
CA TRP A 3 -10.11 -14.39 15.56
C TRP A 3 -9.68 -14.71 14.12
N ILE A 4 -8.42 -14.42 13.75
CA ILE A 4 -7.83 -14.69 12.43
C ILE A 4 -7.77 -16.20 12.20
N ASP A 5 -7.20 -16.92 13.16
CA ASP A 5 -6.95 -18.37 13.06
C ASP A 5 -8.20 -19.21 13.43
N GLY A 6 -9.32 -18.56 13.75
CA GLY A 6 -10.55 -19.19 14.21
C GLY A 6 -11.73 -18.78 13.33
N PRO A 7 -12.64 -17.91 13.79
CA PRO A 7 -13.81 -17.50 13.01
C PRO A 7 -13.48 -16.82 11.66
N GLY A 8 -12.28 -16.27 11.50
CA GLY A 8 -11.82 -15.66 10.25
C GLY A 8 -11.39 -16.65 9.18
N ASP A 9 -11.14 -17.91 9.53
CA ASP A 9 -10.75 -19.00 8.61
C ASP A 9 -11.74 -20.16 8.78
N PRO A 10 -12.99 -20.00 8.30
CA PRO A 10 -14.10 -20.90 8.62
C PRO A 10 -13.92 -22.30 8.06
N ASP A 11 -13.19 -22.48 6.96
CA ASP A 11 -12.92 -23.78 6.35
C ASP A 11 -11.49 -24.32 6.60
N ARG A 12 -10.66 -23.55 7.33
CA ARG A 12 -9.32 -23.93 7.79
C ARG A 12 -8.32 -24.12 6.65
N ASP A 13 -8.53 -23.44 5.53
CA ASP A 13 -7.60 -23.44 4.41
C ASP A 13 -6.40 -22.49 4.63
N GLY A 14 -6.41 -21.72 5.72
CA GLY A 14 -5.34 -20.83 6.14
C GLY A 14 -5.47 -19.40 5.65
N PHE A 15 -6.57 -19.05 4.97
CA PHE A 15 -6.87 -17.69 4.56
C PHE A 15 -7.95 -17.04 5.43
N VAL A 16 -7.82 -15.73 5.64
CA VAL A 16 -8.90 -14.95 6.25
C VAL A 16 -9.94 -14.63 5.21
N GLU A 17 -11.18 -14.97 5.52
CA GLU A 17 -12.31 -14.85 4.62
C GLU A 17 -13.43 -14.02 5.24
N TYR A 18 -14.29 -13.48 4.39
CA TYR A 18 -15.55 -12.90 4.83
C TYR A 18 -16.73 -13.52 4.10
N ARG A 19 -17.88 -13.47 4.78
CA ARG A 19 -19.20 -13.63 4.19
C ARG A 19 -20.14 -12.68 4.94
N ARG A 20 -21.00 -11.97 4.22
CA ARG A 20 -21.94 -11.04 4.87
C ARG A 20 -22.79 -11.77 5.91
N ALA A 21 -22.90 -11.18 7.11
CA ALA A 21 -23.64 -11.78 8.22
C ALA A 21 -25.16 -11.59 8.08
N SER A 22 -25.60 -10.52 7.40
CA SER A 22 -27.00 -10.23 7.11
C SER A 22 -27.17 -9.80 5.67
N GLU A 23 -28.39 -9.94 5.13
CA GLU A 23 -28.72 -9.53 3.76
C GLU A 23 -28.63 -8.01 3.56
N GLN A 24 -28.79 -7.23 4.63
CA GLN A 24 -28.68 -5.77 4.65
C GLN A 24 -27.24 -5.27 4.82
N GLY A 25 -26.31 -6.15 5.20
CA GLY A 25 -24.90 -5.80 5.33
C GLY A 25 -24.22 -5.60 3.98
N LEU A 26 -23.09 -4.90 3.98
CA LEU A 26 -22.24 -4.79 2.80
C LEU A 26 -21.83 -6.17 2.32
N VAL A 27 -21.96 -6.39 1.00
CA VAL A 27 -21.59 -7.66 0.36
C VAL A 27 -20.10 -7.88 0.49
N ASN A 28 -19.30 -6.86 0.19
CA ASN A 28 -17.85 -6.88 0.31
C ASN A 28 -17.43 -6.24 1.63
N GLN A 29 -16.57 -6.91 2.38
CA GLN A 29 -16.10 -6.46 3.70
C GLN A 29 -14.61 -6.10 3.70
N GLY A 30 -14.06 -5.82 2.52
CA GLY A 30 -12.73 -5.23 2.35
C GLY A 30 -12.79 -3.70 2.29
N TRP A 31 -11.65 -3.09 2.01
CA TRP A 31 -11.59 -1.63 1.79
C TRP A 31 -12.32 -1.20 0.52
N LYS A 32 -12.43 -2.11 -0.47
CA LYS A 32 -13.33 -1.98 -1.62
C LYS A 32 -14.67 -2.61 -1.29
N ASP A 33 -15.55 -1.83 -0.68
CA ASP A 33 -16.80 -2.32 -0.09
C ASP A 33 -18.04 -2.19 -0.99
N SER A 34 -17.89 -1.64 -2.21
CA SER A 34 -19.00 -1.60 -3.18
C SER A 34 -19.37 -3.01 -3.61
N TYR A 35 -20.66 -3.26 -3.82
CA TYR A 35 -21.20 -4.60 -4.08
C TYR A 35 -20.58 -5.29 -5.32
N ASP A 36 -20.07 -4.50 -6.26
CA ASP A 36 -19.52 -4.92 -7.55
C ASP A 36 -17.98 -5.02 -7.61
N ALA A 37 -17.29 -4.69 -6.51
CA ALA A 37 -15.83 -4.55 -6.49
C ALA A 37 -15.04 -5.85 -6.66
N ILE A 38 -15.63 -7.01 -6.31
CA ILE A 38 -14.96 -8.31 -6.34
C ILE A 38 -15.62 -9.21 -7.38
N PHE A 39 -14.89 -9.48 -8.46
CA PHE A 39 -15.41 -10.16 -9.65
C PHE A 39 -14.34 -11.01 -10.34
N HIS A 40 -14.78 -11.94 -11.17
CA HIS A 40 -13.94 -12.78 -12.03
C HIS A 40 -13.63 -12.09 -13.37
N ALA A 41 -12.68 -12.65 -14.12
CA ALA A 41 -12.25 -12.10 -15.41
C ALA A 41 -13.38 -11.88 -16.44
N ASP A 42 -14.48 -12.64 -16.33
CA ASP A 42 -15.68 -12.51 -17.18
C ASP A 42 -16.69 -11.46 -16.68
N GLY A 43 -16.41 -10.79 -15.55
CA GLY A 43 -17.26 -9.79 -14.93
C GLY A 43 -18.33 -10.36 -13.98
N ARG A 44 -18.43 -11.68 -13.82
CA ARG A 44 -19.32 -12.30 -12.84
C ARG A 44 -18.81 -12.01 -11.42
N LEU A 45 -19.72 -11.71 -10.49
CA LEU A 45 -19.34 -11.40 -9.10
C LEU A 45 -18.82 -12.65 -8.39
N ALA A 46 -17.89 -12.45 -7.46
CA ALA A 46 -17.44 -13.52 -6.58
C ALA A 46 -18.53 -13.84 -5.54
N GLU A 47 -18.69 -15.12 -5.21
CA GLU A 47 -19.71 -15.60 -4.27
C GLU A 47 -19.08 -16.45 -3.17
N GLY A 48 -19.80 -16.61 -2.05
CA GLY A 48 -19.39 -17.48 -0.94
C GLY A 48 -18.47 -16.80 0.07
N HIS A 49 -17.56 -17.58 0.64
CA HIS A 49 -16.52 -17.08 1.55
C HIS A 49 -15.35 -16.55 0.71
N ILE A 50 -15.14 -15.24 0.74
CA ILE A 50 -14.18 -14.57 -0.14
C ILE A 50 -12.90 -14.26 0.64
N ALA A 51 -11.76 -14.70 0.11
CA ALA A 51 -10.44 -14.37 0.63
C ALA A 51 -9.79 -13.27 -0.23
N LEU A 52 -9.72 -12.04 0.29
CA LEU A 52 -9.09 -10.92 -0.42
C LEU A 52 -7.58 -10.99 -0.33
N ALA A 53 -6.89 -10.65 -1.42
CA ALA A 53 -5.44 -10.76 -1.50
C ALA A 53 -4.73 -9.85 -0.47
N GLU A 54 -5.08 -8.55 -0.44
CA GLU A 54 -4.45 -7.59 0.47
C GLU A 54 -4.66 -7.94 1.93
N VAL A 55 -5.81 -8.54 2.27
CA VAL A 55 -6.12 -8.97 3.64
C VAL A 55 -5.16 -10.07 4.09
N GLN A 56 -4.80 -11.00 3.20
CA GLN A 56 -3.78 -12.01 3.52
C GLN A 56 -2.42 -11.36 3.77
N GLY A 57 -2.08 -10.34 2.97
CA GLY A 57 -0.92 -9.47 3.22
C GLY A 57 -0.97 -8.82 4.61
N TYR A 58 -2.12 -8.27 5.02
CA TYR A 58 -2.29 -7.65 6.33
C TYR A 58 -2.14 -8.65 7.47
N VAL A 59 -2.67 -9.86 7.31
CA VAL A 59 -2.48 -10.95 8.28
C VAL A 59 -1.01 -11.32 8.39
N PHE A 60 -0.30 -11.47 7.26
CA PHE A 60 1.14 -11.73 7.23
C PHE A 60 1.93 -10.65 7.96
N ALA A 61 1.71 -9.37 7.62
CA ALA A 61 2.39 -8.26 8.26
C ALA A 61 2.05 -8.20 9.77
N GLY A 62 0.78 -8.41 10.12
CA GLY A 62 0.31 -8.47 11.50
C GLY A 62 0.99 -9.57 12.30
N LYS A 63 1.13 -10.78 11.76
CA LYS A 63 1.86 -11.88 12.42
C LYS A 63 3.34 -11.56 12.62
N ARG A 64 4.02 -10.99 11.62
CA ARG A 64 5.42 -10.55 11.75
C ARG A 64 5.60 -9.46 12.80
N LEU A 65 4.71 -8.47 12.83
CA LEU A 65 4.74 -7.40 13.83
C LEU A 65 4.48 -7.95 15.24
N ALA A 66 3.47 -8.82 15.38
CA ALA A 66 3.16 -9.47 16.65
C ALA A 66 4.31 -10.34 17.15
N ALA A 67 5.04 -11.03 16.27
CA ALA A 67 6.23 -11.78 16.64
C ALA A 67 7.33 -10.89 17.22
N ARG A 68 7.59 -9.72 16.60
CA ARG A 68 8.54 -8.73 17.12
C ARG A 68 8.12 -8.22 18.51
N CYS A 69 6.83 -7.97 18.72
CA CYS A 69 6.30 -7.58 20.02
C CYS A 69 6.47 -8.70 21.06
N ALA A 70 6.11 -9.94 20.71
CA ALA A 70 6.26 -11.11 21.58
C ALA A 70 7.71 -11.31 22.01
N MET A 71 8.67 -11.18 21.08
CA MET A 71 10.10 -11.26 21.40
C MET A 71 10.53 -10.18 22.39
N ARG A 72 10.07 -8.93 22.22
CA ARG A 72 10.36 -7.83 23.16
C ARG A 72 9.75 -8.04 24.56
N MET A 73 8.66 -8.81 24.64
CA MET A 73 8.01 -9.18 25.89
C MET A 73 8.61 -10.45 26.53
N GLY A 74 9.67 -11.04 25.96
CA GLY A 74 10.26 -12.29 26.43
C GLY A 74 9.47 -13.55 26.10
N LEU A 75 8.46 -13.46 25.24
CA LEU A 75 7.61 -14.57 24.80
C LEU A 75 8.19 -15.27 23.57
N SER A 76 9.42 -15.78 23.70
CA SER A 76 10.22 -16.31 22.58
C SER A 76 9.53 -17.44 21.81
N GLU A 77 8.81 -18.34 22.52
CA GLU A 77 8.05 -19.41 21.86
C GLU A 77 6.95 -18.85 20.96
N ARG A 78 6.18 -17.89 21.48
CA ARG A 78 5.10 -17.27 20.73
C ARG A 78 5.63 -16.48 19.53
N ALA A 79 6.78 -15.83 19.68
CA ALA A 79 7.44 -15.14 18.58
C ALA A 79 7.79 -16.10 17.43
N ARG A 80 8.45 -17.22 17.75
CA ARG A 80 8.79 -18.27 16.76
C ARG A 80 7.54 -18.86 16.10
N GLN A 81 6.49 -19.11 16.88
CA GLN A 81 5.23 -19.62 16.35
C GLN A 81 4.62 -18.64 15.33
N LEU A 82 4.52 -17.35 15.68
CA LEU A 82 3.98 -16.31 14.80
C LEU A 82 4.80 -16.12 13.53
N GLU A 83 6.13 -16.20 13.61
CA GLU A 83 7.01 -16.16 12.43
C GLU A 83 6.77 -17.36 11.51
N ALA A 84 6.70 -18.56 12.08
CA ALA A 84 6.44 -19.78 11.31
C ALA A 84 5.04 -19.75 10.67
N GLU A 85 4.03 -19.24 11.35
CA GLU A 85 2.68 -19.03 10.81
C GLU A 85 2.69 -18.02 9.65
N ALA A 86 3.39 -16.89 9.80
CA ALA A 86 3.52 -15.89 8.73
C ALA A 86 4.21 -16.49 7.50
N GLN A 87 5.28 -17.27 7.70
CA GLN A 87 6.00 -17.91 6.59
C GLN A 87 5.14 -18.95 5.87
N ARG A 88 4.35 -19.75 6.61
CA ARG A 88 3.39 -20.70 6.00
C ARG A 88 2.32 -19.98 5.20
N LEU A 89 1.77 -18.88 5.73
CA LEU A 89 0.80 -18.06 5.00
C LEU A 89 1.41 -17.48 3.72
N ALA A 90 2.63 -16.96 3.76
CA ALA A 90 3.31 -16.45 2.58
C ALA A 90 3.48 -17.53 1.50
N GLY A 91 3.85 -18.76 1.89
CA GLY A 91 3.93 -19.90 0.96
C GLY A 91 2.59 -20.25 0.33
N ARG A 92 1.53 -20.41 1.14
CA ARG A 92 0.17 -20.70 0.63
C ARG A 92 -0.36 -19.58 -0.26
N PHE A 93 -0.16 -18.33 0.13
CA PHE A 93 -0.56 -17.17 -0.64
C PHE A 93 0.11 -17.16 -2.01
N GLU A 94 1.40 -17.42 -2.05
CA GLU A 94 2.19 -17.46 -3.28
C GLU A 94 1.70 -18.52 -4.28
N GLU A 95 1.31 -19.69 -3.77
CA GLU A 95 0.73 -20.80 -4.54
C GLU A 95 -0.70 -20.51 -5.02
N ALA A 96 -1.55 -19.96 -4.14
CA ALA A 96 -2.97 -19.82 -4.40
C ALA A 96 -3.35 -18.54 -5.14
N PHE A 97 -2.62 -17.43 -4.95
CA PHE A 97 -3.02 -16.11 -5.49
C PHE A 97 -2.22 -15.68 -6.72
N TRP A 98 -1.03 -16.22 -6.97
CA TRP A 98 -0.28 -15.80 -8.15
C TRP A 98 -0.93 -16.28 -9.43
N CYS A 99 -0.95 -15.40 -10.42
CA CYS A 99 -1.49 -15.68 -11.74
C CYS A 99 -0.43 -15.41 -12.79
N ASP A 100 0.19 -16.48 -13.32
CA ASP A 100 1.24 -16.39 -14.33
C ASP A 100 0.77 -15.69 -15.62
N GLU A 101 -0.48 -15.91 -16.02
CA GLU A 101 -1.09 -15.25 -17.19
C GLU A 101 -1.17 -13.73 -17.01
N LEU A 102 -1.47 -13.27 -15.79
CA LEU A 102 -1.55 -11.84 -15.50
C LEU A 102 -0.19 -11.21 -15.19
N GLY A 103 0.78 -12.02 -14.73
CA GLY A 103 2.06 -11.55 -14.21
C GLY A 103 1.93 -10.82 -12.87
N THR A 104 0.85 -11.08 -12.12
CA THR A 104 0.53 -10.45 -10.83
C THR A 104 -0.35 -11.37 -9.99
N TYR A 105 -0.77 -10.90 -8.82
CA TYR A 105 -1.66 -11.64 -7.92
C TYR A 105 -3.14 -11.40 -8.29
N ALA A 106 -3.95 -12.46 -8.21
CA ALA A 106 -5.40 -12.39 -8.29
C ALA A 106 -5.97 -11.48 -7.20
N LEU A 107 -7.10 -10.83 -7.48
CA LEU A 107 -7.77 -9.92 -6.54
C LEU A 107 -8.22 -10.66 -5.26
N ALA A 108 -8.74 -11.86 -5.44
CA ALA A 108 -9.33 -12.67 -4.37
C ALA A 108 -9.37 -14.15 -4.77
N LEU A 109 -9.68 -15.01 -3.80
CA LEU A 109 -10.31 -16.31 -4.04
C LEU A 109 -11.79 -16.22 -3.69
N ASP A 110 -12.65 -16.79 -4.52
CA ASP A 110 -14.08 -16.92 -4.21
C ASP A 110 -14.34 -18.11 -3.26
N GLY A 111 -15.61 -18.37 -2.92
CA GLY A 111 -16.02 -19.48 -2.04
C GLY A 111 -15.79 -20.87 -2.62
N PHE A 112 -15.46 -20.99 -3.91
CA PHE A 112 -15.01 -22.23 -4.55
C PHE A 112 -13.48 -22.27 -4.71
N LYS A 113 -12.77 -21.34 -4.07
CA LYS A 113 -11.32 -21.16 -4.12
C LYS A 113 -10.79 -20.88 -5.53
N GLN A 114 -11.65 -20.34 -6.39
CA GLN A 114 -11.25 -19.92 -7.73
C GLN A 114 -10.67 -18.51 -7.67
N GLN A 115 -9.56 -18.32 -8.39
CA GLN A 115 -8.94 -17.01 -8.51
C GLN A 115 -9.88 -16.02 -9.23
N CYS A 116 -10.16 -14.89 -8.58
CA CYS A 116 -10.65 -13.68 -9.21
C CYS A 116 -9.51 -13.02 -9.99
N ARG A 117 -9.24 -13.54 -11.20
CA ARG A 117 -8.14 -13.11 -12.08
C ARG A 117 -8.39 -11.74 -12.70
N VAL A 118 -8.27 -10.70 -11.88
CA VAL A 118 -8.49 -9.30 -12.27
C VAL A 118 -7.30 -8.46 -11.82
N ARG A 119 -6.75 -7.66 -12.74
CA ARG A 119 -5.68 -6.70 -12.39
C ARG A 119 -6.25 -5.55 -11.57
N THR A 120 -5.86 -5.49 -10.29
CA THR A 120 -6.27 -4.44 -9.37
C THR A 120 -5.10 -3.83 -8.62
N SER A 121 -5.33 -2.64 -8.04
CA SER A 121 -4.35 -1.95 -7.20
C SER A 121 -4.02 -2.69 -5.90
N ASN A 122 -4.86 -3.65 -5.47
CA ASN A 122 -4.65 -4.48 -4.27
C ASN A 122 -3.27 -5.16 -4.30
N ALA A 123 -2.77 -5.52 -5.49
CA ALA A 123 -1.44 -6.09 -5.64
C ALA A 123 -0.32 -5.16 -5.13
N GLY A 124 -0.50 -3.83 -5.20
CA GLY A 124 0.46 -2.89 -4.63
C GLY A 124 0.38 -2.79 -3.09
N GLN A 125 -0.78 -3.07 -2.47
CA GLN A 125 -0.87 -3.21 -1.02
C GLN A 125 -0.17 -4.48 -0.52
N LEU A 126 -0.08 -5.54 -1.34
CA LEU A 126 0.76 -6.70 -1.03
C LEU A 126 2.25 -6.33 -0.96
N LEU A 127 2.72 -5.40 -1.81
CA LEU A 127 4.09 -4.89 -1.70
C LEU A 127 4.30 -4.18 -0.35
N PHE A 128 3.33 -3.39 0.11
CA PHE A 128 3.42 -2.71 1.40
C PHE A 128 3.62 -3.68 2.58
N THR A 129 2.88 -4.78 2.58
CA THR A 129 2.92 -5.79 3.65
C THR A 129 4.20 -6.63 3.61
N GLY A 130 4.88 -6.68 2.46
CA GLY A 130 6.12 -7.43 2.27
C GLY A 130 5.92 -8.93 2.12
N ILE A 131 4.68 -9.38 1.81
CA ILE A 131 4.37 -10.79 1.55
C ILE A 131 4.88 -11.23 0.17
N VAL A 132 5.02 -10.29 -0.77
CA VAL A 132 5.42 -10.55 -2.17
C VAL A 132 6.89 -10.96 -2.24
N ARG A 133 7.21 -11.97 -3.06
CA ARG A 133 8.62 -12.33 -3.31
C ARG A 133 9.36 -11.25 -4.10
N ALA A 134 10.65 -11.10 -3.85
CA ALA A 134 11.46 -10.04 -4.46
C ALA A 134 11.51 -10.11 -6.00
N ASP A 135 11.50 -11.31 -6.58
CA ASP A 135 11.46 -11.54 -8.02
C ASP A 135 10.12 -11.10 -8.64
N ARG A 136 9.00 -11.31 -7.94
CA ARG A 136 7.66 -10.90 -8.38
C ARG A 136 7.37 -9.42 -8.14
N ALA A 137 7.98 -8.82 -7.12
CA ALA A 137 7.73 -7.42 -6.75
C ALA A 137 7.99 -6.44 -7.89
N ARG A 138 9.04 -6.68 -8.70
CA ARG A 138 9.35 -5.86 -9.88
C ARG A 138 8.29 -5.97 -10.97
N LEU A 139 7.71 -7.16 -11.17
CA LEU A 139 6.63 -7.38 -12.14
C LEU A 139 5.36 -6.64 -11.73
N VAL A 140 4.96 -6.79 -10.46
CA VAL A 140 3.80 -6.08 -9.89
C VAL A 140 3.96 -4.57 -10.00
N ALA A 141 5.13 -4.04 -9.60
CA ALA A 141 5.41 -2.62 -9.69
C ALA A 141 5.40 -2.11 -11.14
N ALA A 142 6.01 -2.85 -12.06
CA ALA A 142 6.04 -2.48 -13.47
C ALA A 142 4.63 -2.42 -14.07
N ASP A 143 3.75 -3.37 -13.73
CA ASP A 143 2.35 -3.37 -14.21
C ASP A 143 1.54 -2.21 -13.64
N LEU A 144 1.66 -1.92 -12.33
CA LEU A 144 0.99 -0.79 -11.69
C LEU A 144 1.37 0.57 -12.31
N MET A 145 2.58 0.68 -12.87
CA MET A 145 3.04 1.89 -13.55
C MET A 145 2.67 1.94 -15.05
N GLN A 146 2.06 0.89 -15.61
CA GLN A 146 1.59 0.89 -16.99
C GLN A 146 0.40 1.86 -17.19
N PRO A 147 0.16 2.37 -18.41
CA PRO A 147 -0.98 3.27 -18.70
C PRO A 147 -2.37 2.68 -18.43
N ARG A 148 -2.47 1.35 -18.27
CA ARG A 148 -3.70 0.67 -17.85
C ARG A 148 -4.04 0.93 -16.37
N PHE A 149 -3.05 1.30 -15.55
CA PHE A 149 -3.18 1.62 -14.14
C PHE A 149 -2.87 3.09 -13.87
N PHE A 150 -1.61 3.49 -14.07
CA PHE A 150 -1.15 4.85 -13.80
C PHE A 150 -1.68 5.83 -14.85
N THR A 151 -2.50 6.77 -14.40
CA THR A 151 -3.16 7.77 -15.27
C THR A 151 -2.30 9.01 -15.53
N GLY A 152 -1.20 9.18 -14.80
CA GLY A 152 -0.48 10.45 -14.66
C GLY A 152 -0.96 11.29 -13.48
N TRP A 153 -2.08 10.92 -12.84
CA TRP A 153 -2.53 11.46 -11.55
C TRP A 153 -2.30 10.47 -10.39
N GLY A 154 -2.43 9.17 -10.68
CA GLY A 154 -2.27 8.10 -9.71
C GLY A 154 -2.61 6.75 -10.34
N ILE A 155 -2.52 5.70 -9.54
CA ILE A 155 -2.89 4.33 -9.86
C ILE A 155 -4.38 4.16 -9.57
N ARG A 156 -5.12 3.68 -10.57
CA ARG A 156 -6.55 3.36 -10.43
C ARG A 156 -6.77 2.01 -9.76
N THR A 157 -7.94 1.83 -9.17
CA THR A 157 -8.28 0.62 -8.42
C THR A 157 -8.38 -0.65 -9.27
N VAL A 158 -8.84 -0.54 -10.52
CA VAL A 158 -8.99 -1.63 -11.50
C VAL A 158 -8.40 -1.20 -12.83
N ALA A 159 -7.56 -2.04 -13.43
CA ALA A 159 -6.90 -1.71 -14.69
C ALA A 159 -7.90 -1.52 -15.84
N ARG A 160 -7.61 -0.58 -16.75
CA ARG A 160 -8.39 -0.45 -17.99
C ARG A 160 -8.26 -1.73 -18.81
N GLY A 161 -9.40 -2.27 -19.20
CA GLY A 161 -9.52 -3.52 -19.97
C GLY A 161 -10.08 -4.69 -19.16
N GLU A 162 -10.12 -4.58 -17.84
CA GLU A 162 -10.83 -5.53 -16.99
C GLU A 162 -12.36 -5.34 -17.13
N ALA A 163 -13.13 -6.42 -16.96
CA ALA A 163 -14.54 -6.47 -17.36
C ALA A 163 -15.42 -5.38 -16.73
N ARG A 164 -15.18 -5.02 -15.47
CA ARG A 164 -15.95 -3.98 -14.76
C ARG A 164 -15.27 -2.62 -14.68
N TYR A 165 -14.19 -2.40 -15.43
CA TYR A 165 -13.49 -1.13 -15.41
C TYR A 165 -14.41 0.04 -15.77
N ASN A 166 -14.55 0.99 -14.85
CA ASN A 166 -15.22 2.25 -15.04
C ASN A 166 -14.44 3.36 -14.30
N PRO A 167 -13.87 4.36 -15.00
CA PRO A 167 -13.10 5.43 -14.37
C PRO A 167 -13.92 6.31 -13.42
N MET A 168 -15.25 6.23 -13.46
CA MET A 168 -16.18 6.93 -12.56
C MET A 168 -16.80 6.01 -11.51
N SER A 169 -16.43 4.72 -11.45
CA SER A 169 -16.89 3.81 -10.38
C SER A 169 -16.19 4.15 -9.07
N TYR A 170 -16.89 3.94 -7.96
CA TYR A 170 -16.36 4.14 -6.62
C TYR A 170 -15.13 3.22 -6.37
N HIS A 171 -15.18 1.93 -6.76
CA HIS A 171 -14.07 0.99 -6.59
C HIS A 171 -13.56 0.31 -7.86
N ASP A 172 -14.14 0.55 -9.04
CA ASP A 172 -13.77 -0.15 -10.29
C ASP A 172 -13.03 0.71 -11.32
N GLY A 173 -12.33 1.75 -10.87
CA GLY A 173 -11.49 2.53 -11.79
C GLY A 173 -11.19 3.94 -11.33
N SER A 174 -11.69 4.38 -10.18
CA SER A 174 -11.27 5.61 -9.51
C SER A 174 -9.83 5.52 -8.98
N ILE A 175 -9.31 6.65 -8.52
CA ILE A 175 -8.02 6.76 -7.85
C ILE A 175 -8.26 7.18 -6.41
N TRP A 176 -7.72 6.38 -5.49
CA TRP A 176 -7.81 6.62 -4.06
C TRP A 176 -6.43 7.05 -3.53
N PRO A 177 -6.31 8.27 -2.94
CA PRO A 177 -5.05 8.74 -2.37
C PRO A 177 -4.47 7.79 -1.32
N HIS A 178 -5.31 7.24 -0.43
CA HIS A 178 -4.84 6.32 0.61
C HIS A 178 -4.26 5.02 0.02
N ASP A 179 -4.90 4.45 -1.00
CA ASP A 179 -4.43 3.24 -1.68
C ASP A 179 -3.07 3.51 -2.34
N ASN A 180 -2.96 4.62 -3.08
CA ASN A 180 -1.70 5.03 -3.70
C ASN A 180 -0.59 5.31 -2.68
N ALA A 181 -0.93 5.79 -1.48
CA ALA A 181 0.01 5.97 -0.39
C ALA A 181 0.58 4.62 0.09
N LEU A 182 -0.29 3.61 0.27
CA LEU A 182 0.13 2.25 0.61
C LEU A 182 0.99 1.64 -0.50
N ILE A 183 0.58 1.79 -1.76
CA ILE A 183 1.37 1.32 -2.91
C ILE A 183 2.75 1.98 -2.91
N ALA A 184 2.85 3.29 -2.64
CA ALA A 184 4.12 3.98 -2.55
C ALA A 184 5.04 3.44 -1.44
N LEU A 185 4.50 3.12 -0.25
CA LEU A 185 5.27 2.44 0.80
C LEU A 185 5.73 1.05 0.35
N GLY A 186 4.89 0.32 -0.38
CA GLY A 186 5.25 -0.96 -0.99
C GLY A 186 6.38 -0.84 -2.00
N LEU A 187 6.28 0.09 -2.94
CA LEU A 187 7.33 0.39 -3.91
C LEU A 187 8.64 0.75 -3.20
N ALA A 188 8.59 1.59 -2.16
CA ALA A 188 9.74 1.97 -1.35
C ALA A 188 10.38 0.76 -0.63
N ARG A 189 9.57 -0.16 -0.09
CA ARG A 189 10.05 -1.41 0.56
C ARG A 189 10.93 -2.24 -0.39
N TYR A 190 10.58 -2.30 -1.67
CA TYR A 190 11.35 -3.06 -2.68
C TYR A 190 12.36 -2.20 -3.46
N GLY A 191 12.68 -0.98 -2.97
CA GLY A 191 13.69 -0.12 -3.58
C GLY A 191 13.27 0.58 -4.88
N ILE A 192 11.99 0.55 -5.24
CA ILE A 192 11.46 1.04 -6.53
C ILE A 192 11.14 2.54 -6.44
N LYS A 193 12.16 3.33 -6.06
CA LYS A 193 12.03 4.75 -5.69
C LYS A 193 11.59 5.66 -6.84
N GLN A 194 11.99 5.36 -8.07
CA GLN A 194 11.53 6.13 -9.24
C GLN A 194 10.00 6.08 -9.42
N SER A 195 9.38 4.93 -9.09
CA SER A 195 7.92 4.81 -9.14
C SER A 195 7.25 5.56 -7.98
N VAL A 196 7.88 5.59 -6.81
CA VAL A 196 7.44 6.42 -5.67
C VAL A 196 7.39 7.90 -6.06
N GLU A 197 8.44 8.43 -6.70
CA GLU A 197 8.46 9.82 -7.16
C GLU A 197 7.35 10.13 -8.17
N GLN A 198 7.06 9.21 -9.09
CA GLN A 198 5.99 9.39 -10.08
C GLN A 198 4.61 9.45 -9.43
N VAL A 199 4.32 8.53 -8.49
CA VAL A 199 3.06 8.53 -7.73
C VAL A 199 2.96 9.80 -6.87
N PHE A 200 4.03 10.18 -6.18
CA PHE A 200 4.06 11.39 -5.36
C PHE A 200 3.79 12.64 -6.19
N ARG A 201 4.49 12.80 -7.33
CA ARG A 201 4.23 13.91 -8.26
C ARG A 201 2.79 13.92 -8.75
N GLY A 202 2.26 12.78 -9.17
CA GLY A 202 0.88 12.67 -9.67
C GLY A 202 -0.15 13.17 -8.64
N LEU A 203 -0.04 12.71 -7.39
CA LEU A 203 -0.95 13.09 -6.33
C LEU A 203 -0.74 14.53 -5.86
N PHE A 204 0.51 14.99 -5.77
CA PHE A 204 0.82 16.38 -5.43
C PHE A 204 0.19 17.33 -6.45
N GLU A 205 0.39 17.07 -7.74
CA GLU A 205 -0.17 17.88 -8.82
C GLU A 205 -1.70 17.79 -8.84
N ALA A 206 -2.29 16.61 -8.62
CA ALA A 206 -3.74 16.46 -8.49
C ALA A 206 -4.31 17.34 -7.37
N ALA A 207 -3.66 17.37 -6.20
CA ALA A 207 -4.06 18.21 -5.08
C ALA A 207 -4.07 19.70 -5.45
N THR A 208 -3.20 20.17 -6.35
CA THR A 208 -3.18 21.59 -6.77
C THR A 208 -4.45 22.05 -7.50
N TYR A 209 -5.24 21.12 -8.03
CA TYR A 209 -6.53 21.40 -8.67
C TYR A 209 -7.73 21.29 -7.73
N MET A 210 -7.51 20.84 -6.49
CA MET A 210 -8.58 20.56 -5.53
C MET A 210 -8.71 21.70 -4.52
N ASP A 211 -9.92 21.89 -4.00
CA ASP A 211 -10.20 22.91 -3.01
C ASP A 211 -9.28 22.77 -1.79
N LEU A 212 -8.74 23.92 -1.34
CA LEU A 212 -7.78 24.02 -0.24
C LEU A 212 -6.50 23.17 -0.43
N ARG A 213 -6.25 22.69 -1.65
CA ARG A 213 -5.15 21.80 -2.02
C ARG A 213 -5.09 20.51 -1.22
N ARG A 214 -6.27 19.93 -0.95
CA ARG A 214 -6.42 18.70 -0.16
C ARG A 214 -6.81 17.54 -1.05
N LEU A 215 -6.22 16.39 -0.80
CA LEU A 215 -6.61 15.14 -1.45
C LEU A 215 -7.96 14.67 -0.88
N PRO A 216 -8.98 14.40 -1.74
CA PRO A 216 -10.26 13.87 -1.32
C PRO A 216 -10.13 12.37 -1.02
N GLU A 217 -11.22 11.77 -0.57
CA GLU A 217 -11.39 10.32 -0.48
C GLU A 217 -10.97 9.58 -1.75
N LEU A 218 -11.47 10.04 -2.90
CA LEU A 218 -11.18 9.52 -4.23
C LEU A 218 -11.46 10.58 -5.31
N PHE A 219 -10.97 10.33 -6.52
CA PHE A 219 -11.33 11.05 -7.74
C PHE A 219 -11.39 10.10 -8.94
N CYS A 220 -12.01 10.52 -10.05
CA CYS A 220 -12.20 9.64 -11.20
C CYS A 220 -10.87 9.29 -11.87
N GLY A 221 -10.68 8.03 -12.28
CA GLY A 221 -9.43 7.52 -12.85
C GLY A 221 -9.30 7.72 -14.36
N PHE A 222 -9.72 8.87 -14.86
CA PHE A 222 -9.43 9.28 -16.23
C PHE A 222 -7.93 9.53 -16.42
N ARG A 223 -7.46 9.28 -17.64
CA ARG A 223 -6.07 9.59 -18.01
C ARG A 223 -5.87 11.10 -17.94
N ARG A 224 -4.68 11.52 -17.48
CA ARG A 224 -4.26 12.91 -17.53
C ARG A 224 -4.17 13.41 -18.97
N GLU A 225 -4.78 14.56 -19.20
CA GLU A 225 -4.75 15.28 -20.48
C GLU A 225 -4.02 16.63 -20.31
N LYS A 226 -3.35 17.10 -21.36
CA LYS A 226 -2.62 18.37 -21.32
C LYS A 226 -3.61 19.52 -21.10
N GLY A 227 -3.34 20.35 -20.08
CA GLY A 227 -4.14 21.54 -19.77
C GLY A 227 -5.45 21.27 -19.02
N ARG A 228 -5.70 20.03 -18.56
CA ARG A 228 -6.90 19.66 -17.80
C ARG A 228 -6.50 19.11 -16.43
N GLY A 229 -7.26 19.44 -15.39
CA GLY A 229 -7.15 18.84 -14.07
C GLY A 229 -7.80 17.45 -13.98
N PRO A 230 -7.67 16.74 -12.85
CA PRO A 230 -8.39 15.49 -12.62
C PRO A 230 -9.91 15.74 -12.55
N THR A 231 -10.69 14.79 -13.05
CA THR A 231 -12.15 14.80 -12.88
C THR A 231 -12.49 14.38 -11.46
N LEU A 232 -13.22 15.25 -10.75
CA LEU A 232 -13.63 14.98 -9.37
C LEU A 232 -14.77 13.95 -9.32
N TYR A 233 -14.77 13.14 -8.26
CA TYR A 233 -15.87 12.25 -7.96
C TYR A 233 -16.98 13.03 -7.20
N PRO A 234 -18.24 13.02 -7.65
CA PRO A 234 -19.26 13.98 -7.20
C PRO A 234 -19.58 13.99 -5.70
N VAL A 235 -19.47 12.85 -5.02
CA VAL A 235 -19.87 12.68 -3.61
C VAL A 235 -18.70 12.29 -2.70
N ALA A 236 -17.47 12.58 -3.11
CA ALA A 236 -16.27 12.26 -2.34
C ALA A 236 -16.20 13.07 -1.04
N CYS A 237 -15.83 12.42 0.06
CA CYS A 237 -15.50 13.12 1.30
C CYS A 237 -14.21 13.96 1.14
N ALA A 238 -14.21 15.22 1.57
CA ALA A 238 -13.04 16.10 1.52
C ALA A 238 -12.98 17.06 2.75
N PRO A 239 -12.06 16.86 3.71
CA PRO A 239 -11.08 15.76 3.78
C PRO A 239 -11.72 14.44 4.24
N GLN A 240 -11.14 13.33 3.80
CA GLN A 240 -11.41 11.99 4.34
C GLN A 240 -10.23 11.56 5.22
N ALA A 241 -10.51 10.83 6.30
CA ALA A 241 -9.53 10.53 7.34
C ALA A 241 -8.30 9.77 6.80
N TRP A 242 -8.49 8.76 5.95
CA TRP A 242 -7.40 7.97 5.37
C TRP A 242 -6.63 8.76 4.30
N ALA A 243 -7.33 9.53 3.47
CA ALA A 243 -6.73 10.39 2.45
C ALA A 243 -5.80 11.46 3.06
N SER A 244 -6.12 11.94 4.26
CA SER A 244 -5.35 12.96 4.97
C SER A 244 -3.93 12.51 5.37
N ALA A 245 -3.69 11.21 5.51
CA ALA A 245 -2.35 10.67 5.79
C ALA A 245 -1.43 10.67 4.55
N THR A 246 -2.01 10.71 3.35
CA THR A 246 -1.30 10.50 2.08
C THR A 246 -0.03 11.37 1.91
N PRO A 247 -0.04 12.70 2.16
CA PRO A 247 1.17 13.50 1.97
C PRO A 247 2.34 13.07 2.87
N PHE A 248 2.04 12.69 4.12
CA PHE A 248 3.05 12.22 5.07
C PHE A 248 3.59 10.85 4.68
N THR A 249 2.72 9.95 4.25
CA THR A 249 3.10 8.61 3.79
C THR A 249 3.93 8.65 2.50
N LEU A 250 3.61 9.54 1.56
CA LEU A 250 4.41 9.73 0.34
C LEU A 250 5.81 10.26 0.70
N LEU A 251 5.91 11.16 1.67
CA LEU A 251 7.18 11.66 2.17
C LEU A 251 7.99 10.55 2.87
N GLU A 252 7.35 9.75 3.71
CA GLU A 252 7.96 8.58 4.36
C GLU A 252 8.50 7.59 3.30
N ALA A 253 7.69 7.25 2.30
CA ALA A 253 8.07 6.36 1.21
C ALA A 253 9.26 6.92 0.40
N ALA A 254 9.24 8.22 0.09
CA ALA A 254 10.30 8.89 -0.68
C ALA A 254 11.63 8.90 0.09
N LEU A 255 11.60 9.29 1.36
CA LEU A 255 12.78 9.32 2.24
C LEU A 255 13.25 7.91 2.67
N GLY A 256 12.36 6.92 2.66
CA GLY A 256 12.64 5.60 3.24
C GLY A 256 12.95 5.69 4.74
N LEU A 257 12.14 6.49 5.45
CA LEU A 257 12.37 6.80 6.86
C LEU A 257 12.14 5.56 7.74
N GLU A 258 13.17 5.11 8.46
CA GLU A 258 13.12 3.97 9.37
C GLU A 258 13.61 4.36 10.77
N PHE A 259 13.02 3.79 11.81
CA PHE A 259 13.41 4.00 13.20
C PHE A 259 13.96 2.70 13.80
N ASP A 260 15.25 2.68 14.13
CA ASP A 260 15.88 1.62 14.89
C ASP A 260 16.00 2.03 16.36
N ALA A 261 14.92 1.80 17.09
CA ALA A 261 14.84 2.12 18.52
C ALA A 261 15.86 1.34 19.38
N ARG A 262 16.37 0.19 18.92
CA ARG A 262 17.35 -0.60 19.68
C ARG A 262 18.72 0.07 19.65
N ASN A 263 19.10 0.62 18.50
CA ASN A 263 20.38 1.29 18.29
C ASN A 263 20.31 2.80 18.47
N GLY A 264 19.11 3.37 18.72
CA GLY A 264 18.93 4.81 18.85
C GLY A 264 19.19 5.55 17.53
N GLU A 265 18.82 4.94 16.41
CA GLU A 265 19.16 5.40 15.06
C GLU A 265 17.90 5.70 14.23
N ILE A 266 17.93 6.81 13.50
CA ILE A 266 16.98 7.14 12.44
C ILE A 266 17.68 6.95 11.10
N ARG A 267 17.13 6.11 10.22
CA ARG A 267 17.71 5.82 8.90
C ARG A 267 16.85 6.39 7.79
N LEU A 268 17.51 6.87 6.75
CA LEU A 268 16.88 7.21 5.47
C LEU A 268 17.38 6.20 4.43
N ARG A 269 16.53 5.28 3.98
CA ARG A 269 16.87 4.23 3.02
C ARG A 269 16.60 4.67 1.59
N ASN A 270 17.65 4.71 0.76
CA ASN A 270 17.61 5.19 -0.62
C ASN A 270 16.75 6.47 -0.75
N PRO A 271 17.01 7.51 0.04
CA PRO A 271 16.16 8.69 0.07
C PRO A 271 16.18 9.39 -1.28
N ARG A 272 14.99 9.72 -1.79
CA ARG A 272 14.80 10.51 -3.01
C ARG A 272 13.73 11.56 -2.78
N LEU A 273 13.84 12.68 -3.48
CA LEU A 273 12.82 13.72 -3.50
C LEU A 273 12.34 13.96 -4.94
N PRO A 274 11.03 14.10 -5.18
CA PRO A 274 10.54 14.42 -6.52
C PRO A 274 11.02 15.80 -6.97
N ALA A 275 11.08 16.03 -8.28
CA ALA A 275 11.63 17.26 -8.87
C ALA A 275 10.94 18.57 -8.39
N PHE A 276 9.68 18.51 -7.97
CA PHE A 276 8.96 19.68 -7.43
C PHE A 276 9.37 20.04 -5.99
N LEU A 277 10.07 19.15 -5.28
CA LEU A 277 10.40 19.28 -3.86
C LEU A 277 11.91 19.43 -3.67
N ASN A 278 12.37 20.68 -3.53
CA ASN A 278 13.81 21.00 -3.45
C ASN A 278 14.42 20.64 -2.10
N ALA A 279 13.66 20.80 -1.01
CA ALA A 279 14.13 20.47 0.32
C ALA A 279 12.96 20.07 1.22
N VAL A 280 13.26 19.25 2.21
CA VAL A 280 12.35 18.87 3.31
C VAL A 280 13.06 19.14 4.62
N ILE A 281 12.38 19.83 5.53
CA ILE A 281 12.88 20.05 6.89
C ILE A 281 11.97 19.27 7.85
N LEU A 282 12.54 18.29 8.53
CA LEU A 282 11.89 17.56 9.62
C LEU A 282 12.38 18.15 10.93
N ARG A 283 11.47 18.73 11.73
CA ARG A 283 11.80 19.32 13.04
C ARG A 283 11.28 18.42 14.16
N GLU A 284 12.03 18.38 15.24
CA GLU A 284 11.77 17.58 16.43
C GLU A 284 11.43 16.12 16.12
N LEU A 285 12.18 15.49 15.21
CA LEU A 285 12.00 14.08 14.90
C LEU A 285 12.51 13.25 16.09
N ARG A 286 11.59 12.60 16.82
CA ARG A 286 11.87 11.98 18.13
C ARG A 286 12.10 10.47 18.03
N LEU A 287 13.07 9.99 18.80
CA LEU A 287 13.30 8.57 19.07
C LEU A 287 13.65 8.39 20.55
N GLY A 288 12.70 7.83 21.31
CA GLY A 288 12.82 7.76 22.77
C GLY A 288 12.88 9.16 23.40
N SER A 289 13.88 9.40 24.24
CA SER A 289 14.13 10.71 24.86
C SER A 289 14.99 11.66 24.01
N SER A 290 15.42 11.24 22.83
CA SER A 290 16.26 12.02 21.93
C SER A 290 15.45 12.59 20.76
N SER A 291 15.95 13.68 20.16
CA SER A 291 15.33 14.30 18.99
C SER A 291 16.38 14.87 18.03
N VAL A 292 16.02 14.98 16.75
CA VAL A 292 16.87 15.58 15.72
C VAL A 292 16.06 16.45 14.76
N ASP A 293 16.68 17.55 14.32
CA ASP A 293 16.21 18.38 13.22
C ASP A 293 17.03 18.05 11.97
N LEU A 294 16.36 17.67 10.88
CA LEU A 294 16.99 17.22 9.64
C LEU A 294 16.56 18.10 8.47
N CYS A 295 17.49 18.48 7.61
CA CYS A 295 17.20 19.01 6.29
C CYS A 295 17.69 18.02 5.21
N VAL A 296 16.77 17.53 4.39
CA VAL A 296 17.08 16.73 3.21
C VAL A 296 16.94 17.64 2.00
N ARG A 297 18.00 17.81 1.21
CA ARG A 297 18.00 18.63 -0.01
C ARG A 297 18.23 17.77 -1.23
N ARG A 298 17.47 18.01 -2.30
CA ARG A 298 17.61 17.30 -3.58
C ARG A 298 18.80 17.85 -4.37
N HIS A 299 19.57 16.96 -4.99
CA HIS A 299 20.59 17.25 -6.00
C HIS A 299 20.37 16.28 -7.16
N ASP A 300 19.70 16.74 -8.22
CA ASP A 300 19.27 15.88 -9.34
C ASP A 300 18.56 14.59 -8.88
N ASP A 301 19.21 13.43 -9.05
CA ASP A 301 18.73 12.10 -8.67
C ASP A 301 19.09 11.68 -7.23
N ASP A 302 19.90 12.47 -6.54
CA ASP A 302 20.43 12.22 -5.20
C ASP A 302 19.91 13.22 -4.17
N VAL A 303 20.26 13.00 -2.90
CA VAL A 303 19.98 13.93 -1.81
C VAL A 303 21.21 14.13 -0.92
N SER A 304 21.32 15.31 -0.34
CA SER A 304 22.21 15.59 0.79
C SER A 304 21.40 15.68 2.08
N LEU A 305 21.95 15.17 3.17
CA LEU A 305 21.37 15.26 4.51
C LEU A 305 22.21 16.21 5.38
N GLU A 306 21.54 17.20 5.95
CA GLU A 306 22.09 18.16 6.91
C GLU A 306 21.41 17.95 8.27
N VAL A 307 22.20 17.72 9.32
CA VAL A 307 21.71 17.68 10.70
C VAL A 307 21.77 19.09 11.27
N MET A 308 20.61 19.72 11.44
CA MET A 308 20.52 21.11 11.89
C MET A 308 20.64 21.24 13.42
N GLY A 309 20.26 20.20 14.16
CA GLY A 309 20.32 20.20 15.61
C GLY A 309 19.93 18.86 16.21
N THR A 310 20.51 18.52 17.36
CA THR A 310 20.25 17.27 18.08
C THR A 310 20.03 17.52 19.56
N ARG A 311 19.15 16.73 20.18
CA ARG A 311 19.01 16.64 21.64
C ARG A 311 19.10 15.18 22.05
N GLY A 312 19.89 14.88 23.09
CA GLY A 312 20.14 13.50 23.53
C GLY A 312 21.17 12.76 22.67
N ARG A 313 21.15 11.42 22.73
CA ARG A 313 22.04 10.55 21.94
C ARG A 313 21.23 9.90 20.83
N ILE A 314 21.43 10.34 19.60
CA ILE A 314 20.73 9.85 18.42
C ILE A 314 21.71 9.74 17.25
N GLN A 315 21.62 8.64 16.51
CA GLN A 315 22.35 8.44 15.25
C GLN A 315 21.42 8.70 14.08
N VAL A 316 21.97 9.28 13.01
CA VAL A 316 21.23 9.48 11.76
C VAL A 316 22.10 9.00 10.61
N SER A 317 21.54 8.17 9.73
CA SER A 317 22.27 7.59 8.61
C SER A 317 21.46 7.62 7.31
N ILE A 318 22.17 7.74 6.18
CA ILE A 318 21.65 7.38 4.87
C ILE A 318 22.13 5.96 4.57
N VAL A 319 21.19 5.08 4.23
CA VAL A 319 21.50 3.71 3.82
C VAL A 319 21.19 3.55 2.35
N LEU A 320 22.24 3.30 1.56
CA LEU A 320 22.12 2.94 0.15
C LEU A 320 22.08 1.41 0.03
N ALA A 321 20.99 0.87 -0.51
CA ALA A 321 20.80 -0.56 -0.73
C ALA A 321 20.37 -0.79 -2.18
N HIS A 322 21.15 -1.57 -2.92
CA HIS A 322 20.90 -1.93 -4.32
C HIS A 322 19.93 -3.13 -4.43
#